data_AF-A0A2R6NFV4-F1
#
_entry.id   AF-A0A2R6NFV4-F1
#
_cell.length_a   1.000
_cell.length_b   1.000
_cell.length_c   1.000
_cell.angle_alpha   90.00
_cell.angle_beta   90.00
_cell.angle_gamma   90.00
#
_symmetry.space_group_name_H-M   'P 1'
#
loop_
_entity.id
_entity.type
_entity.pdbx_description
1 polymer ?
#
loop_
_entity_poly.entity_id
_entity_poly.type
_entity_poly.pdbx_seq_one_letter_code
_entity_poly.pdbx_strand_id
1 'polypeptide(L)'
;MDRSQFPIDNILVYGLSSSPDTDHIPRLALHGPAAFNEPWVRHAKPNNLDPLQLEVLCMRDIETSPAKLKCSPYLPTLPRLHTLQLSMLTHNETPFVSSGTFPSLRTLEVYRDLFDEHRICEAHAVAVDEVCLPKLERLHLIGRAVESTLFRMWAEGQLLNGLRHLAIGLLHRREHSFLAEWLFPDRLETLVVLVWHSPDTTKSQLGEMGDAKGTLNALSSCIERNRQSRNFTKLLVRATSTLPKELDAVVRNLSDICFSHRVSFDFVVGVTGCIRPSHLSRLNPSDAGGQYDSSGGAGGKGNPQGSQCLGYNHYIEIVEPAGPRACIKCCDDPADCPTNKGQL
;
A
#
# COMPACT_ATOMS: atom_id res chain seq x y z
N MET A 1 21.09 -42.59 -4.59
CA MET A 1 19.93 -41.68 -4.50
C MET A 1 20.21 -40.74 -3.35
N ASP A 2 20.85 -39.63 -3.67
CA ASP A 2 21.37 -38.68 -2.70
C ASP A 2 20.27 -37.67 -2.38
N ARG A 3 19.92 -37.55 -1.09
CA ARG A 3 18.94 -36.58 -0.59
C ARG A 3 19.67 -35.24 -0.48
N SER A 4 19.79 -34.54 -1.60
CA SER A 4 20.19 -33.14 -1.59
C SER A 4 19.18 -32.36 -0.76
N GLN A 5 19.58 -32.00 0.46
CA GLN A 5 18.93 -30.96 1.26
C GLN A 5 18.75 -29.74 0.36
N PHE A 6 17.49 -29.36 0.13
CA PHE A 6 17.19 -28.03 -0.40
C PHE A 6 17.72 -27.00 0.61
N PRO A 7 18.54 -26.03 0.20
CA PRO A 7 18.95 -24.96 1.09
C PRO A 7 17.72 -24.10 1.39
N ILE A 8 17.28 -24.10 2.65
CA ILE A 8 16.17 -23.27 3.18
C ILE A 8 16.67 -21.82 3.37
N ASP A 9 17.53 -21.33 2.47
CA ASP A 9 18.33 -20.12 2.70
C ASP A 9 17.57 -18.80 2.48
N ASN A 10 16.26 -18.83 2.15
CA ASN A 10 15.52 -17.59 1.86
C ASN A 10 14.19 -17.42 2.61
N ILE A 11 13.86 -18.28 3.58
CA ILE A 11 12.69 -18.02 4.45
C ILE A 11 13.15 -17.16 5.64
N LEU A 12 13.16 -15.85 5.45
CA LEU A 12 13.31 -14.90 6.55
C LEU A 12 11.97 -14.78 7.28
N VAL A 13 11.78 -15.60 8.30
CA VAL A 13 10.69 -15.45 9.28
C VAL A 13 11.09 -14.34 10.25
N TYR A 14 10.61 -13.12 10.03
CA TYR A 14 10.62 -12.11 11.09
C TYR A 14 9.37 -12.31 11.94
N GLY A 15 9.50 -13.06 13.03
CA GLY A 15 8.64 -12.85 14.18
C GLY A 15 9.04 -11.51 14.78
N LEU A 16 8.26 -10.45 14.55
CA LEU A 16 8.44 -9.21 15.31
C LEU A 16 8.20 -9.58 16.76
N SER A 17 9.23 -9.49 17.61
CA SER A 17 9.15 -9.98 18.99
C SER A 17 7.98 -9.29 19.66
N SER A 18 6.94 -10.07 19.97
CA SER A 18 6.06 -9.73 21.06
C SER A 18 6.89 -9.62 22.35
N SER A 19 6.33 -8.92 23.34
CA SER A 19 6.91 -8.84 24.69
C SER A 19 7.47 -10.22 25.11
N PRO A 20 8.62 -10.31 25.81
CA PRO A 20 9.20 -11.58 26.25
C PRO A 20 8.25 -12.51 27.03
N ASP A 21 7.07 -12.01 27.43
CA ASP A 21 6.03 -12.73 28.17
C ASP A 21 4.97 -13.46 27.32
N THR A 22 5.04 -13.44 25.98
CA THR A 22 4.04 -14.15 25.15
C THR A 22 4.57 -15.48 24.63
N ASP A 23 3.87 -16.56 24.96
CA ASP A 23 4.19 -17.93 24.51
C ASP A 23 3.93 -18.18 23.01
N HIS A 24 3.48 -17.18 22.24
CA HIS A 24 3.14 -17.33 20.83
C HIS A 24 3.55 -16.11 19.98
N ILE A 25 3.64 -16.31 18.66
CA ILE A 25 3.91 -15.26 17.66
C ILE A 25 2.58 -14.74 17.08
N PRO A 26 2.09 -13.54 17.48
CA PRO A 26 0.84 -12.99 16.96
C PRO A 26 1.00 -12.33 15.57
N ARG A 27 2.24 -12.04 15.15
CA ARG A 27 2.55 -11.33 13.90
C ARG A 27 3.64 -12.05 13.13
N LEU A 28 3.35 -12.39 11.88
CA LEU A 28 4.26 -13.13 11.02
C LEU A 28 4.48 -12.38 9.71
N ALA A 29 5.75 -12.14 9.36
CA ALA A 29 6.14 -11.70 8.03
C ALA A 29 6.85 -12.82 7.28
N LEU A 30 6.35 -13.14 6.08
CA LEU A 30 6.90 -14.11 5.15
C LEU A 30 7.43 -13.38 3.92
N HIS A 31 8.67 -13.69 3.54
CA HIS A 31 9.33 -13.12 2.38
C HIS A 31 9.75 -14.22 1.42
N GLY A 32 9.58 -13.95 0.14
CA GLY A 32 10.19 -14.70 -0.94
C GLY A 32 9.29 -15.75 -1.61
N PRO A 33 9.74 -16.26 -2.76
CA PRO A 33 8.91 -17.04 -3.67
C PRO A 33 8.62 -18.47 -3.20
N ALA A 34 9.52 -19.03 -2.37
CA ALA A 34 9.49 -20.44 -1.99
C ALA A 34 8.37 -20.81 -1.01
N ALA A 35 7.83 -19.85 -0.26
CA ALA A 35 6.82 -20.12 0.77
C ALA A 35 5.50 -20.67 0.21
N PHE A 36 5.25 -20.50 -1.09
CA PHE A 36 3.95 -20.80 -1.72
C PHE A 36 3.95 -22.05 -2.59
N ASN A 37 5.11 -22.66 -2.83
CA ASN A 37 5.21 -23.88 -3.62
C ASN A 37 4.95 -25.15 -2.81
N GLU A 38 4.86 -25.06 -1.48
CA GLU A 38 4.59 -26.20 -0.60
C GLU A 38 3.46 -25.91 0.40
N PRO A 39 2.69 -26.95 0.80
CA PRO A 39 1.67 -26.84 1.84
C PRO A 39 2.25 -26.25 3.14
N TRP A 40 1.47 -25.43 3.86
CA TRP A 40 1.86 -24.84 5.14
C TRP A 40 2.50 -25.82 6.12
N VAL A 41 2.05 -27.08 6.14
CA VAL A 41 2.54 -28.16 7.02
C VAL A 41 4.00 -28.52 6.75
N ARG A 42 4.53 -28.29 5.54
CA ARG A 42 5.89 -28.69 5.16
C ARG A 42 6.97 -27.65 5.49
N HIS A 43 6.58 -26.40 5.72
CA HIS A 43 7.52 -25.35 6.06
C HIS A 43 8.05 -25.54 7.49
N ALA A 44 9.36 -25.38 7.67
CA ALA A 44 9.96 -25.27 9.00
C ALA A 44 9.37 -24.02 9.69
N LYS A 45 8.85 -24.21 10.90
CA LYS A 45 8.21 -23.14 11.68
C LYS A 45 8.94 -22.93 12.99
N PRO A 46 8.95 -21.69 13.52
CA PRO A 46 9.27 -21.48 14.92
C PRO A 46 8.39 -22.37 15.80
N ASN A 47 8.96 -22.98 16.84
CA ASN A 47 8.23 -23.89 17.73
C ASN A 47 7.06 -23.20 18.47
N ASN A 48 7.08 -21.86 18.56
CA ASN A 48 6.06 -21.01 19.17
C ASN A 48 5.09 -20.38 18.15
N LEU A 49 5.12 -20.78 16.87
CA LEU A 49 4.13 -20.35 15.91
C LEU A 49 2.88 -21.24 15.99
N ASP A 50 1.84 -20.74 16.65
CA ASP A 50 0.50 -21.31 16.60
C ASP A 50 -0.36 -20.54 15.56
N PRO A 51 -0.70 -21.15 14.41
CA PRO A 51 -1.54 -20.52 13.39
C PRO A 51 -2.92 -20.10 13.92
N LEU A 52 -3.44 -20.77 14.96
CA LEU A 52 -4.73 -20.41 15.56
C LEU A 52 -4.67 -19.11 16.37
N GLN A 53 -3.47 -18.69 16.78
CA GLN A 53 -3.22 -17.43 17.50
C GLN A 53 -2.69 -16.32 16.60
N LEU A 54 -2.50 -16.57 15.29
CA LEU A 54 -1.95 -15.58 14.39
C LEU A 54 -2.96 -14.46 14.11
N GLU A 55 -2.58 -13.22 14.38
CA GLU A 55 -3.44 -12.03 14.27
C GLU A 55 -3.11 -11.19 13.03
N VAL A 56 -1.82 -11.11 12.69
CA VAL A 56 -1.30 -10.35 11.54
C VAL A 56 -0.39 -11.22 10.69
N LEU A 57 -0.66 -11.25 9.39
CA LEU A 57 0.14 -11.96 8.40
C LEU A 57 0.53 -11.00 7.28
N CYS A 58 1.84 -10.85 7.09
CA CYS A 58 2.43 -10.08 6.01
C CYS A 58 3.12 -11.04 5.06
N MET A 59 2.78 -11.01 3.78
CA MET A 59 3.39 -11.85 2.76
C MET A 59 3.95 -10.94 1.68
N ARG A 60 5.24 -11.07 1.38
CA ARG A 60 5.94 -10.19 0.43
C ARG A 60 6.76 -10.99 -0.56
N ASP A 61 6.93 -10.42 -1.74
CA ASP A 61 7.73 -10.99 -2.82
C ASP A 61 7.24 -12.41 -3.18
N ILE A 62 5.91 -12.57 -3.17
CA ILE A 62 5.25 -13.81 -3.58
C ILE A 62 5.46 -13.93 -5.09
N GLU A 63 6.06 -15.03 -5.55
CA GLU A 63 6.03 -15.42 -6.97
C GLU A 63 4.89 -16.40 -7.21
N THR A 64 4.41 -16.47 -8.46
CA THR A 64 3.44 -17.49 -8.84
C THR A 64 4.09 -18.86 -8.88
N SER A 65 3.43 -19.85 -8.26
CA SER A 65 3.73 -21.23 -8.57
C SER A 65 3.27 -21.52 -10.01
N PRO A 66 4.09 -22.17 -10.86
CA PRO A 66 3.67 -22.57 -12.21
C PRO A 66 2.62 -23.68 -12.21
N ALA A 67 2.32 -24.27 -11.05
CA ALA A 67 1.20 -25.19 -10.92
C ALA A 67 -0.12 -24.40 -10.98
N LYS A 68 -0.95 -24.66 -11.99
CA LYS A 68 -2.36 -24.23 -12.17
C LYS A 68 -3.31 -24.59 -11.01
N LEU A 69 -2.77 -24.85 -9.82
CA LEU A 69 -3.43 -25.30 -8.63
C LEU A 69 -3.68 -24.10 -7.74
N LYS A 70 -4.85 -23.46 -7.98
CA LYS A 70 -5.61 -22.68 -7.01
C LYS A 70 -4.71 -21.98 -5.99
N CYS A 71 -4.16 -20.82 -6.34
CA CYS A 71 -3.59 -19.88 -5.38
C CYS A 71 -4.66 -19.32 -4.42
N SER A 72 -5.30 -20.17 -3.63
CA SER A 72 -5.38 -19.85 -2.22
C SER A 72 -4.04 -20.34 -1.68
N PRO A 73 -3.21 -19.51 -1.04
CA PRO A 73 -2.08 -20.06 -0.32
C PRO A 73 -2.65 -21.17 0.57
N TYR A 74 -1.98 -22.32 0.66
CA TYR A 74 -2.37 -23.45 1.51
C TYR A 74 -2.27 -23.10 3.01
N LEU A 75 -2.68 -21.87 3.37
CA LEU A 75 -2.84 -21.41 4.72
C LEU A 75 -3.95 -22.26 5.35
N PRO A 76 -3.74 -22.74 6.57
CA PRO A 76 -4.83 -23.32 7.34
C PRO A 76 -5.88 -22.24 7.59
N THR A 77 -7.01 -22.65 8.16
CA THR A 77 -7.93 -21.65 8.73
C THR A 77 -7.17 -20.86 9.81
N LEU A 78 -7.15 -19.54 9.69
CA LEU A 78 -6.52 -18.63 10.64
C LEU A 78 -7.62 -17.82 11.35
N PRO A 79 -8.28 -18.40 12.37
CA PRO A 79 -9.51 -17.85 12.93
C PRO A 79 -9.32 -16.50 13.64
N ARG A 80 -8.11 -16.18 14.09
CA ARG A 80 -7.78 -14.91 14.76
C ARG A 80 -7.16 -13.86 13.83
N LEU A 81 -6.87 -14.21 12.58
CA LEU A 81 -6.22 -13.30 11.64
C LEU A 81 -7.18 -12.15 11.29
N HIS A 82 -6.84 -10.96 11.73
CA HIS A 82 -7.62 -9.75 11.44
C HIS A 82 -6.93 -8.83 10.43
N THR A 83 -5.63 -8.99 10.19
CA THR A 83 -4.87 -8.20 9.23
C THR A 83 -4.06 -9.08 8.28
N LEU A 84 -4.30 -8.91 6.98
CA LEU A 84 -3.54 -9.57 5.91
C LEU A 84 -2.90 -8.51 5.01
N GLN A 85 -1.59 -8.56 4.86
CA GLN A 85 -0.84 -7.72 3.93
C GLN A 85 -0.19 -8.59 2.86
N LEU A 86 -0.42 -8.25 1.59
CA LEU A 86 0.09 -8.93 0.42
C LEU A 86 0.93 -7.95 -0.39
N SER A 87 2.19 -8.26 -0.67
CA SER A 87 3.04 -7.51 -1.60
C SER A 87 3.50 -8.45 -2.71
N MET A 88 3.11 -8.12 -3.94
CA MET A 88 3.18 -9.00 -5.09
C MET A 88 4.13 -8.40 -6.15
N LEU A 89 5.06 -9.21 -6.65
CA LEU A 89 6.03 -8.79 -7.67
C LEU A 89 5.47 -8.99 -9.08
N THR A 90 5.10 -10.22 -9.44
CA THR A 90 4.54 -10.57 -10.76
C THR A 90 3.59 -11.76 -10.62
N HIS A 91 2.33 -11.56 -11.01
CA HIS A 91 1.34 -12.63 -10.92
C HIS A 91 0.45 -12.73 -12.15
N ASN A 92 0.37 -13.96 -12.67
CA ASN A 92 -0.65 -14.40 -13.61
C ASN A 92 -1.85 -15.03 -12.90
N GLU A 93 -1.75 -15.34 -11.60
CA GLU A 93 -2.85 -15.92 -10.82
C GLU A 93 -3.23 -15.03 -9.64
N THR A 94 -4.53 -14.98 -9.38
CA THR A 94 -5.14 -14.14 -8.37
C THR A 94 -5.13 -14.83 -7.00
N PRO A 95 -4.45 -14.30 -5.97
CA PRO A 95 -4.63 -14.80 -4.60
C PRO A 95 -6.10 -14.69 -4.18
N PHE A 96 -6.64 -15.77 -3.62
CA PHE A 96 -8.02 -15.82 -3.13
C PHE A 96 -8.11 -15.63 -1.61
N VAL A 97 -8.82 -14.59 -1.17
CA VAL A 97 -9.13 -14.28 0.22
C VAL A 97 -10.53 -14.79 0.53
N SER A 98 -10.62 -15.91 1.25
CA SER A 98 -11.89 -16.56 1.57
C SER A 98 -12.32 -16.33 3.02
N SER A 99 -13.64 -16.24 3.25
CA SER A 99 -14.20 -16.13 4.60
C SER A 99 -14.01 -17.40 5.43
N GLY A 100 -13.87 -18.55 4.76
CA GLY A 100 -13.54 -19.82 5.40
C GLY A 100 -12.10 -19.86 5.94
N THR A 101 -11.16 -19.25 5.22
CA THR A 101 -9.74 -19.19 5.64
C THR A 101 -9.51 -18.09 6.67
N PHE A 102 -10.14 -16.92 6.50
CA PHE A 102 -9.91 -15.73 7.34
C PHE A 102 -11.23 -15.17 7.89
N PRO A 103 -11.92 -15.88 8.80
CA PRO A 103 -13.26 -15.49 9.25
C PRO A 103 -13.31 -14.16 10.02
N SER A 104 -12.18 -13.75 10.60
CA SER A 104 -12.03 -12.53 11.42
C SER A 104 -11.34 -11.37 10.69
N LEU A 105 -11.13 -11.48 9.37
CA LEU A 105 -10.40 -10.48 8.59
C LEU A 105 -11.13 -9.13 8.61
N ARG A 106 -10.41 -8.07 9.02
CA ARG A 106 -10.90 -6.68 9.05
C ARG A 106 -10.04 -5.73 8.23
N THR A 107 -8.77 -6.06 8.04
CA THR A 107 -7.82 -5.27 7.26
C THR A 107 -7.22 -6.13 6.17
N LEU A 108 -7.39 -5.70 4.92
CA LEU A 108 -6.73 -6.28 3.76
C LEU A 108 -5.90 -5.21 3.07
N GLU A 109 -4.60 -5.46 2.92
CA GLU A 109 -3.71 -4.58 2.19
C GLU A 109 -3.02 -5.36 1.08
N VAL A 110 -3.09 -4.83 -0.12
CA VAL A 110 -2.56 -5.45 -1.32
C VAL A 110 -1.73 -4.42 -2.04
N TYR A 111 -0.46 -4.73 -2.22
CA TYR A 111 0.51 -3.91 -2.89
C TYR A 111 1.01 -4.68 -4.11
N ARG A 112 0.92 -4.07 -5.28
CA ARG A 112 1.50 -4.57 -6.52
C ARG A 112 2.47 -3.53 -7.05
N ASP A 113 3.52 -4.00 -7.72
CA ASP A 113 4.42 -3.11 -8.44
C ASP A 113 3.64 -2.20 -9.41
N LEU A 114 3.93 -0.90 -9.35
CA LEU A 114 3.33 0.14 -10.19
C LEU A 114 3.83 0.03 -11.64
N PHE A 115 5.01 -0.54 -11.82
CA PHE A 115 5.74 -0.60 -13.08
C PHE A 115 5.68 -1.96 -13.75
N ASP A 116 4.82 -2.87 -13.30
CA ASP A 116 4.66 -4.17 -13.94
C ASP A 116 4.19 -3.97 -15.40
N GLU A 117 5.16 -4.06 -16.32
CA GLU A 117 4.96 -3.89 -17.77
C GLU A 117 4.24 -5.09 -18.40
N HIS A 118 4.06 -6.19 -17.65
CA HIS A 118 3.36 -7.34 -18.17
C HIS A 118 1.91 -6.95 -18.48
N ARG A 119 1.56 -7.16 -19.76
CA ARG A 119 0.29 -6.73 -20.33
C ARG A 119 -0.88 -7.23 -19.48
N ILE A 120 -1.89 -6.37 -19.45
CA ILE A 120 -3.23 -6.48 -18.88
C ILE A 120 -3.97 -7.71 -19.45
N CYS A 121 -3.48 -8.92 -19.18
CA CYS A 121 -4.17 -10.14 -19.54
C CYS A 121 -5.01 -10.56 -18.33
N GLU A 122 -6.22 -9.99 -18.20
CA GLU A 122 -7.42 -10.48 -17.46
C GLU A 122 -7.25 -11.05 -16.03
N ALA A 123 -6.06 -11.08 -15.48
CA ALA A 123 -5.75 -11.69 -14.21
C ALA A 123 -6.04 -10.66 -13.14
N HIS A 124 -7.13 -10.89 -12.40
CA HIS A 124 -7.44 -10.15 -11.20
C HIS A 124 -6.24 -10.19 -10.26
N ALA A 125 -5.94 -9.10 -9.55
CA ALA A 125 -4.78 -9.07 -8.67
C ALA A 125 -5.08 -9.58 -7.26
N VAL A 126 -6.34 -9.54 -6.78
CA VAL A 126 -6.84 -10.32 -5.63
C VAL A 126 -8.31 -10.65 -5.85
N ALA A 127 -8.72 -11.87 -5.51
CA ALA A 127 -10.11 -12.30 -5.52
C ALA A 127 -10.54 -12.40 -4.06
N VAL A 128 -11.49 -11.58 -3.66
CA VAL A 128 -12.01 -11.54 -2.30
C VAL A 128 -13.40 -12.13 -2.33
N ASP A 129 -13.63 -13.13 -1.49
CA ASP A 129 -14.98 -13.66 -1.22
C ASP A 129 -15.89 -12.50 -0.78
N GLU A 130 -17.04 -12.36 -1.45
CA GLU A 130 -17.99 -11.28 -1.18
C GLU A 130 -18.49 -11.32 0.28
N VAL A 131 -18.44 -12.48 0.94
CA VAL A 131 -18.77 -12.63 2.37
C VAL A 131 -17.75 -11.93 3.28
N CYS A 132 -16.52 -11.71 2.81
CA CYS A 132 -15.48 -10.98 3.54
C CYS A 132 -15.67 -9.46 3.45
N LEU A 133 -16.09 -8.95 2.30
CA LEU A 133 -16.08 -7.51 2.01
C LEU A 133 -16.87 -6.66 3.02
N PRO A 134 -18.09 -7.05 3.45
CA PRO A 134 -18.84 -6.28 4.45
C PRO A 134 -18.19 -6.22 5.83
N LYS A 135 -17.25 -7.13 6.14
CA LYS A 135 -16.53 -7.19 7.41
C LYS A 135 -15.25 -6.36 7.42
N LEU A 136 -14.75 -5.98 6.24
CA LEU A 136 -13.54 -5.17 6.13
C LEU A 136 -13.81 -3.76 6.65
N GLU A 137 -12.94 -3.30 7.53
CA GLU A 137 -12.88 -1.92 8.02
C GLU A 137 -11.81 -1.12 7.27
N ARG A 138 -10.77 -1.80 6.77
CA ARG A 138 -9.67 -1.20 6.02
C ARG A 138 -9.35 -2.04 4.78
N LEU A 139 -9.27 -1.37 3.64
CA LEU A 139 -8.89 -1.98 2.37
C LEU A 139 -7.87 -1.09 1.66
N HIS A 140 -6.66 -1.61 1.43
CA HIS A 140 -5.64 -0.94 0.62
C HIS A 140 -5.40 -1.76 -0.64
N LEU A 141 -5.55 -1.14 -1.80
CA LEU A 141 -5.38 -1.75 -3.11
C LEU A 141 -4.43 -0.86 -3.90
N ILE A 142 -3.15 -1.02 -3.66
CA ILE A 142 -2.09 -0.16 -4.18
C ILE A 142 -1.44 -0.81 -5.41
N GLY A 143 -1.26 0.00 -6.45
CA GLY A 143 -0.83 -0.46 -7.77
C GLY A 143 -2.00 -1.03 -8.57
N ARG A 144 -1.71 -1.93 -9.52
CA ARG A 144 -2.73 -2.61 -10.34
C ARG A 144 -3.37 -3.79 -9.57
N ALA A 145 -3.68 -3.55 -8.29
CA ALA A 145 -4.04 -4.59 -7.31
C ALA A 145 -5.50 -5.06 -7.40
N VAL A 146 -6.38 -4.26 -8.00
CA VAL A 146 -7.75 -4.67 -8.31
C VAL A 146 -8.10 -4.22 -9.71
N GLU A 147 -8.79 -5.09 -10.43
CA GLU A 147 -9.36 -4.73 -11.72
C GLU A 147 -10.49 -3.74 -11.50
N SER A 148 -10.47 -2.63 -12.24
CA SER A 148 -11.48 -1.58 -12.24
C SER A 148 -12.93 -2.07 -12.14
N THR A 149 -13.24 -3.15 -12.85
CA THR A 149 -14.55 -3.79 -12.93
C THR A 149 -14.96 -4.43 -11.61
N LEU A 150 -14.05 -5.13 -10.92
CA LEU A 150 -14.31 -5.73 -9.61
C LEU A 150 -14.55 -4.68 -8.53
N PHE A 151 -13.70 -3.64 -8.47
CA PHE A 151 -13.90 -2.57 -7.49
C PHE A 151 -15.25 -1.87 -7.70
N ARG A 152 -15.59 -1.59 -8.97
CA ARG A 152 -16.88 -1.05 -9.36
C ARG A 152 -18.03 -1.95 -8.93
N MET A 153 -17.95 -3.26 -9.20
CA MET A 153 -18.96 -4.22 -8.76
C MET A 153 -19.14 -4.23 -7.25
N TRP A 154 -18.05 -4.19 -6.47
CA TRP A 154 -18.13 -4.14 -5.01
C TRP A 154 -18.78 -2.85 -4.50
N ALA A 155 -18.46 -1.72 -5.13
CA ALA A 155 -19.03 -0.42 -4.79
C ALA A 155 -20.53 -0.34 -5.15
N GLU A 156 -20.90 -0.72 -6.37
CA GLU A 156 -22.29 -0.71 -6.85
C GLU A 156 -23.15 -1.73 -6.10
N GLY A 157 -22.59 -2.89 -5.73
CA GLY A 157 -23.24 -3.90 -4.90
C GLY A 157 -23.28 -3.57 -3.40
N GLN A 158 -22.78 -2.40 -2.99
CA GLN A 158 -22.71 -1.98 -1.59
C GLN A 158 -21.96 -2.96 -0.66
N LEU A 159 -21.05 -3.75 -1.22
CA LEU A 159 -20.26 -4.74 -0.46
C LEU A 159 -19.21 -4.07 0.44
N LEU A 160 -18.97 -2.77 0.25
CA LEU A 160 -17.98 -1.97 0.97
C LEU A 160 -18.57 -1.18 2.15
N ASN A 161 -19.81 -1.47 2.58
CA ASN A 161 -20.49 -0.74 3.66
C ASN A 161 -19.79 -0.78 5.03
N GLY A 162 -18.92 -1.78 5.25
CA GLY A 162 -18.10 -1.89 6.45
C GLY A 162 -16.87 -0.97 6.48
N LEU A 163 -16.43 -0.47 5.31
CA LEU A 163 -15.16 0.22 5.19
C LEU A 163 -15.17 1.58 5.87
N ARG A 164 -14.12 1.82 6.67
CA ARG A 164 -13.79 3.11 7.28
C ARG A 164 -12.58 3.73 6.59
N HIS A 165 -11.66 2.91 6.09
CA HIS A 165 -10.47 3.39 5.40
C HIS A 165 -10.29 2.65 4.07
N LEU A 166 -10.20 3.42 3.00
CA LEU A 166 -9.90 2.91 1.67
C LEU A 166 -8.63 3.59 1.14
N ALA A 167 -7.69 2.80 0.63
CA ALA A 167 -6.59 3.29 -0.18
C ALA A 167 -6.64 2.64 -1.56
N ILE A 168 -6.65 3.45 -2.61
CA ILE A 168 -6.65 2.99 -4.00
C ILE A 168 -5.39 3.49 -4.72
N GLY A 169 -4.84 2.62 -5.54
CA GLY A 169 -3.69 2.87 -6.38
C GLY A 169 -4.00 3.76 -7.57
N LEU A 170 -3.17 3.65 -8.61
CA LEU A 170 -3.30 4.44 -9.83
C LEU A 170 -4.57 4.05 -10.59
N LEU A 171 -5.40 5.04 -10.89
CA LEU A 171 -6.59 4.85 -11.69
C LEU A 171 -6.28 4.98 -13.18
N HIS A 172 -6.90 4.10 -13.95
CA HIS A 172 -6.99 4.15 -15.40
C HIS A 172 -8.02 5.21 -15.82
N ARG A 173 -7.79 5.86 -16.97
CA ARG A 173 -8.68 6.93 -17.47
C ARG A 173 -10.17 6.52 -17.57
N ARG A 174 -10.45 5.25 -17.85
CA ARG A 174 -11.81 4.69 -17.95
C ARG A 174 -12.54 4.63 -16.60
N GLU A 175 -11.81 4.69 -15.49
CA GLU A 175 -12.35 4.65 -14.13
C GLU A 175 -12.76 6.02 -13.61
N HIS A 176 -12.33 7.10 -14.27
CA HIS A 176 -12.61 8.47 -13.82
C HIS A 176 -14.12 8.75 -13.76
N SER A 177 -14.90 8.23 -14.70
CA SER A 177 -16.36 8.39 -14.68
C SER A 177 -16.99 7.67 -13.49
N PHE A 178 -16.55 6.43 -13.23
CA PHE A 178 -16.99 5.68 -12.05
C PHE A 178 -16.63 6.41 -10.76
N LEU A 179 -15.37 6.82 -10.59
CA LEU A 179 -14.93 7.53 -9.39
C LEU A 179 -15.73 8.82 -9.18
N ALA A 180 -15.96 9.60 -10.23
CA ALA A 180 -16.74 10.84 -10.17
C ALA A 180 -18.20 10.61 -9.74
N GLU A 181 -18.76 9.43 -10.03
CA GLU A 181 -20.14 9.07 -9.71
C GLU A 181 -20.28 8.22 -8.44
N TRP A 182 -19.16 7.76 -7.88
CA TRP A 182 -19.16 6.85 -6.75
C TRP A 182 -19.77 7.49 -5.51
N LEU A 183 -20.72 6.80 -4.87
CA LEU A 183 -21.27 7.17 -3.58
C LEU A 183 -20.49 6.46 -2.47
N PHE A 184 -19.99 7.24 -1.53
CA PHE A 184 -19.22 6.72 -0.41
C PHE A 184 -20.09 5.83 0.47
N PRO A 185 -19.54 4.69 0.94
CA PRO A 185 -20.12 3.96 2.05
C PRO A 185 -20.36 4.89 3.23
N ASP A 186 -21.48 4.72 3.94
CA ASP A 186 -21.84 5.58 5.08
C ASP A 186 -20.74 5.63 6.15
N ARG A 187 -19.97 4.54 6.31
CA ARG A 187 -18.91 4.42 7.31
C ARG A 187 -17.55 4.91 6.85
N LEU A 188 -17.39 5.30 5.58
CA LEU A 188 -16.09 5.68 5.03
C LEU A 188 -15.63 6.98 5.69
N GLU A 189 -14.49 6.93 6.37
CA GLU A 189 -13.87 8.06 7.07
C GLU A 189 -12.70 8.63 6.29
N THR A 190 -11.89 7.75 5.67
CA THR A 190 -10.66 8.13 4.99
C THR A 190 -10.57 7.51 3.60
N LEU A 191 -10.24 8.34 2.62
CA LEU A 191 -9.88 7.92 1.27
C LEU A 191 -8.43 8.34 0.97
N VAL A 192 -7.61 7.38 0.59
CA VAL A 192 -6.25 7.60 0.09
C VAL A 192 -6.22 7.27 -1.39
N VAL A 193 -5.72 8.18 -2.23
CA VAL A 193 -5.60 7.97 -3.67
C VAL A 193 -4.18 8.21 -4.11
N LEU A 194 -3.60 7.23 -4.80
CA LEU A 194 -2.32 7.41 -5.47
C LEU A 194 -2.53 8.03 -6.84
N VAL A 195 -1.80 9.10 -7.13
CA VAL A 195 -1.76 9.73 -8.45
C VAL A 195 -0.35 9.59 -9.03
N TRP A 196 -0.31 9.39 -10.34
CA TRP A 196 0.93 9.30 -11.10
C TRP A 196 0.85 10.31 -12.23
N HIS A 197 1.95 10.98 -12.53
CA HIS A 197 2.11 11.75 -13.76
C HIS A 197 3.36 11.27 -14.51
N SER A 198 3.19 10.93 -15.80
CA SER A 198 4.31 10.65 -16.70
C SER A 198 4.57 11.87 -17.59
N PRO A 199 5.75 12.52 -17.52
CA PRO A 199 6.06 13.67 -18.37
C PRO A 199 6.22 13.27 -19.85
N ASP A 200 6.63 12.03 -20.13
CA ASP A 200 6.79 11.51 -21.49
C ASP A 200 5.49 10.85 -21.99
N THR A 201 4.55 11.70 -22.40
CA THR A 201 3.28 11.28 -23.03
C THR A 201 3.46 10.84 -24.49
N THR A 202 4.66 10.95 -25.06
CA THR A 202 4.77 10.94 -26.52
C THR A 202 4.62 9.57 -27.18
N LYS A 203 4.91 8.40 -26.55
CA LYS A 203 4.86 7.11 -27.30
C LYS A 203 4.56 5.78 -26.58
N SER A 204 4.32 5.68 -25.27
CA SER A 204 4.16 4.35 -24.63
C SER A 204 2.72 4.03 -24.21
N GLN A 205 2.39 2.73 -24.17
CA GLN A 205 1.13 2.18 -23.61
C GLN A 205 0.87 2.62 -22.15
N LEU A 206 1.86 3.22 -21.46
CA LEU A 206 1.68 3.91 -20.19
C LEU A 206 0.84 5.18 -20.29
N GLY A 207 0.63 5.77 -21.48
CA GLY A 207 -0.17 6.99 -21.65
C GLY A 207 -1.66 6.84 -21.31
N GLU A 208 -2.18 5.62 -21.17
CA GLU A 208 -3.52 5.39 -20.62
C GLU A 208 -3.56 5.39 -19.07
N MET A 209 -2.39 5.32 -18.43
CA MET A 209 -2.21 5.32 -16.98
C MET A 209 -1.55 6.60 -16.49
N GLY A 210 -1.99 7.09 -15.32
CA GLY A 210 -1.37 8.28 -14.73
C GLY A 210 -1.83 9.59 -15.36
N ASP A 211 -3.12 9.66 -15.69
CA ASP A 211 -3.79 10.95 -15.89
C ASP A 211 -4.14 11.55 -14.52
N ALA A 212 -3.11 12.05 -13.82
CA ALA A 212 -3.26 12.73 -12.53
C ALA A 212 -4.32 13.82 -12.59
N LYS A 213 -4.40 14.57 -13.70
CA LYS A 213 -5.41 15.62 -13.90
C LYS A 213 -6.82 15.04 -13.88
N GLY A 214 -7.06 14.00 -14.68
CA GLY A 214 -8.35 13.32 -14.75
C GLY A 214 -8.74 12.68 -13.41
N THR A 215 -7.79 12.08 -12.69
CA THR A 215 -8.03 11.52 -11.36
C THR A 215 -8.41 12.62 -10.35
N LEU A 216 -7.66 13.73 -10.30
CA LEU A 216 -7.94 14.85 -9.40
C LEU A 216 -9.30 15.51 -9.70
N ASN A 217 -9.65 15.64 -10.98
CA ASN A 217 -10.97 16.13 -11.39
C ASN A 217 -12.09 15.16 -11.00
N ALA A 218 -11.89 13.85 -11.20
CA ALA A 218 -12.85 12.83 -10.77
C ALA A 218 -13.03 12.85 -9.24
N LEU A 219 -11.96 13.05 -8.47
CA LEU A 219 -12.05 13.22 -7.02
C LEU A 219 -12.85 14.47 -6.65
N SER A 220 -12.64 15.59 -7.35
CA SER A 220 -13.40 16.82 -7.11
C SER A 220 -14.91 16.56 -7.25
N SER A 221 -15.33 15.95 -8.37
CA SER A 221 -16.73 15.56 -8.58
C SER A 221 -17.24 14.55 -7.55
N CYS A 222 -16.41 13.57 -7.17
CA CYS A 222 -16.75 12.56 -6.17
C CYS A 222 -17.02 13.21 -4.80
N ILE A 223 -16.17 14.14 -4.35
CA ILE A 223 -16.34 14.83 -3.08
C ILE A 223 -17.61 15.70 -3.09
N GLU A 224 -17.84 16.46 -4.18
CA GLU A 224 -19.06 17.27 -4.30
C GLU A 224 -20.34 16.42 -4.24
N ARG A 225 -20.32 15.25 -4.91
CA ARG A 225 -21.44 14.30 -4.88
C ARG A 225 -21.69 13.74 -3.49
N ASN A 226 -20.63 13.52 -2.72
CA ASN A 226 -20.67 12.96 -1.37
C ASN A 226 -20.74 14.01 -0.26
N ARG A 227 -21.14 15.24 -0.55
CA ARG A 227 -21.29 16.33 0.42
C ARG A 227 -22.16 16.03 1.65
N GLN A 228 -23.02 15.01 1.55
CA GLN A 228 -23.90 14.59 2.64
C GLN A 228 -23.27 13.52 3.54
N SER A 229 -22.15 12.92 3.14
CA SER A 229 -21.45 11.94 3.96
C SER A 229 -20.87 12.61 5.19
N ARG A 230 -21.38 12.22 6.38
CA ARG A 230 -20.98 12.84 7.65
C ARG A 230 -19.73 12.23 8.26
N ASN A 231 -19.43 10.99 7.91
CA ASN A 231 -18.29 10.27 8.48
C ASN A 231 -17.01 10.50 7.67
N PHE A 232 -17.14 10.87 6.38
CA PHE A 232 -16.00 11.16 5.54
C PHE A 232 -15.32 12.45 5.98
N THR A 233 -14.12 12.31 6.53
CA THR A 233 -13.41 13.42 7.20
C THR A 233 -12.02 13.65 6.63
N LYS A 234 -11.47 12.71 5.86
CA LYS A 234 -10.10 12.82 5.35
C LYS A 234 -9.93 12.31 3.92
N LEU A 235 -9.37 13.17 3.07
CA LEU A 235 -8.83 12.83 1.75
C LEU A 235 -7.31 13.01 1.76
N LEU A 236 -6.59 11.94 1.44
CA LEU A 236 -5.14 11.98 1.24
C LEU A 236 -4.82 11.62 -0.21
N VAL A 237 -4.19 12.54 -0.93
CA VAL A 237 -3.70 12.29 -2.27
C VAL A 237 -2.18 12.19 -2.23
N ARG A 238 -1.64 11.08 -2.72
CA ARG A 238 -0.19 10.85 -2.78
C ARG A 238 0.27 10.79 -4.22
N ALA A 239 1.16 11.66 -4.61
CA ALA A 239 1.80 11.60 -5.91
C ALA A 239 3.05 10.71 -5.85
N THR A 240 3.15 9.76 -6.77
CA THR A 240 4.32 8.89 -6.92
C THR A 240 5.44 9.54 -7.73
N SER A 241 5.16 10.67 -8.38
CA SER A 241 6.09 11.49 -9.14
C SER A 241 5.78 12.98 -8.93
N THR A 242 6.75 13.84 -9.26
CA THR A 242 6.53 15.29 -9.30
C THR A 242 5.42 15.62 -10.29
N LEU A 243 4.40 16.35 -9.83
CA LEU A 243 3.34 16.84 -10.71
C LEU A 243 3.79 18.12 -11.43
N PRO A 244 3.35 18.35 -12.68
CA PRO A 244 3.64 19.58 -13.38
C PRO A 244 2.85 20.73 -12.78
N LYS A 245 3.43 21.94 -12.78
CA LYS A 245 2.84 23.15 -12.17
C LYS A 245 1.43 23.50 -12.67
N GLU A 246 1.06 23.05 -13.86
CA GLU A 246 -0.29 23.21 -14.40
C GLU A 246 -1.36 22.49 -13.56
N LEU A 247 -0.99 21.47 -12.78
CA LEU A 247 -1.91 20.77 -11.87
C LEU A 247 -2.08 21.47 -10.52
N ASP A 248 -1.26 22.48 -10.19
CA ASP A 248 -1.40 23.24 -8.95
C ASP A 248 -2.79 23.87 -8.84
N ALA A 249 -3.34 24.35 -9.96
CA ALA A 249 -4.70 24.90 -10.00
C ALA A 249 -5.76 23.83 -9.69
N VAL A 250 -5.56 22.60 -10.15
CA VAL A 250 -6.49 21.48 -9.92
C VAL A 250 -6.40 21.01 -8.47
N VAL A 251 -5.19 20.88 -7.92
CA VAL A 251 -4.97 20.52 -6.51
C VAL A 251 -5.55 21.58 -5.58
N ARG A 252 -5.35 22.88 -5.88
CA ARG A 252 -5.97 23.98 -5.13
C ARG A 252 -7.50 23.91 -5.16
N ASN A 253 -8.09 23.70 -6.34
CA ASN A 253 -9.54 23.55 -6.45
C ASN A 253 -10.07 22.38 -5.62
N LEU A 254 -9.39 21.23 -5.65
CA LEU A 254 -9.75 20.07 -4.82
C LEU A 254 -9.64 20.39 -3.32
N SER A 255 -8.59 21.12 -2.92
CA SER A 255 -8.42 21.60 -1.54
C SER A 255 -9.58 22.50 -1.10
N ASP A 256 -9.99 23.44 -1.96
CA ASP A 256 -11.10 24.37 -1.68
C ASP A 256 -12.43 23.62 -1.54
N ILE A 257 -12.68 22.64 -2.42
CA ILE A 257 -13.83 21.73 -2.32
C ILE A 257 -13.78 20.98 -0.99
N CYS A 258 -12.67 20.34 -0.63
CA CYS A 258 -12.56 19.61 0.64
C CYS A 258 -12.79 20.52 1.85
N PHE A 259 -12.21 21.72 1.83
CA PHE A 259 -12.39 22.73 2.88
C PHE A 259 -13.87 23.11 3.04
N SER A 260 -14.58 23.40 1.95
CA SER A 260 -16.01 23.73 1.99
C SER A 260 -16.88 22.60 2.56
N HIS A 261 -16.43 21.35 2.42
CA HIS A 261 -17.10 20.16 2.93
C HIS A 261 -16.57 19.69 4.29
N ARG A 262 -15.67 20.45 4.94
CA ARG A 262 -15.02 20.10 6.22
C ARG A 262 -14.25 18.78 6.18
N VAL A 263 -13.70 18.45 5.02
CA VAL A 263 -12.81 17.31 4.80
C VAL A 263 -11.37 17.80 4.92
N SER A 264 -10.58 17.14 5.76
CA SER A 264 -9.14 17.34 5.80
C SER A 264 -8.52 16.89 4.48
N PHE A 265 -7.78 17.76 3.82
CA PHE A 265 -7.08 17.47 2.58
C PHE A 265 -5.58 17.51 2.78
N ASP A 266 -4.91 16.40 2.49
CA ASP A 266 -3.46 16.30 2.46
C ASP A 266 -3.01 15.91 1.05
N PHE A 267 -2.16 16.72 0.42
CA PHE A 267 -1.49 16.38 -0.83
C PHE A 267 0.01 16.19 -0.56
N VAL A 268 0.52 14.99 -0.82
CA VAL A 268 1.91 14.63 -0.49
C VAL A 268 2.62 14.07 -1.71
N VAL A 269 3.80 14.62 -2.01
CA VAL A 269 4.75 13.99 -2.93
C VAL A 269 5.81 13.31 -2.09
N GLY A 270 5.86 11.99 -2.15
CA GLY A 270 6.74 11.24 -1.28
C GLY A 270 6.66 9.73 -1.45
N VAL A 271 7.73 9.06 -1.07
CA VAL A 271 7.86 7.62 -1.13
C VAL A 271 8.02 7.12 0.29
N THR A 272 7.15 6.21 0.70
CA THR A 272 7.33 5.43 1.93
C THR A 272 7.62 3.99 1.52
N GLY A 273 8.72 3.45 2.00
CA GLY A 273 9.18 2.13 1.65
C GLY A 273 9.71 1.37 2.86
N CYS A 274 9.80 0.05 2.69
CA CYS A 274 10.61 -0.76 3.59
C CYS A 274 12.02 -0.86 3.02
N ILE A 275 13.02 -0.71 3.88
CA ILE A 275 14.42 -0.91 3.52
C ILE A 275 14.88 -2.30 3.98
N ARG A 276 15.93 -2.83 3.36
CA ARG A 276 16.67 -3.99 3.85
C ARG A 276 18.03 -3.52 4.37
N PRO A 277 18.15 -3.13 5.65
CA PRO A 277 19.38 -2.53 6.17
C PRO A 277 20.59 -3.45 6.00
N SER A 278 20.39 -4.77 6.12
CA SER A 278 21.46 -5.77 5.94
C SER A 278 22.09 -5.78 4.55
N HIS A 279 21.43 -5.23 3.53
CA HIS A 279 21.94 -5.13 2.16
C HIS A 279 22.68 -3.80 1.90
N LEU A 280 22.61 -2.85 2.83
CA LEU A 280 23.19 -1.53 2.71
C LEU A 280 24.28 -1.40 3.77
N SER A 281 25.56 -1.54 3.38
CA SER A 281 26.70 -1.44 4.30
C SER A 281 26.79 -0.10 5.06
N ARG A 282 26.04 0.90 4.62
CA ARG A 282 25.96 2.24 5.22
C ARG A 282 24.88 2.36 6.29
N LEU A 283 23.96 1.40 6.39
CA LEU A 283 22.93 1.38 7.42
C LEU A 283 23.31 0.36 8.48
N ASN A 284 23.29 0.77 9.74
CA ASN A 284 23.42 -0.14 10.86
C ASN A 284 22.02 -0.73 11.14
N PRO A 285 21.78 -2.05 10.95
CA PRO A 285 20.46 -2.65 11.15
C PRO A 285 19.90 -2.50 12.57
N SER A 286 20.77 -2.25 13.56
CA SER A 286 20.38 -2.05 14.96
C SER A 286 20.13 -0.58 15.32
N ASP A 287 20.31 0.34 14.38
CA ASP A 287 20.07 1.77 14.59
C ASP A 287 18.55 2.04 14.59
N ALA A 288 18.07 2.70 15.65
CA ALA A 288 16.68 3.13 15.76
C ALA A 288 16.30 4.14 14.66
N GLY A 289 17.30 4.79 14.05
CA GLY A 289 17.13 5.69 12.93
C GLY A 289 17.19 7.16 13.31
N GLY A 290 16.91 7.98 12.31
CA GLY A 290 16.95 9.44 12.44
C GLY A 290 16.17 10.14 11.33
N GLN A 291 15.97 11.44 11.56
CA GLN A 291 15.39 12.34 10.59
C GLN A 291 16.49 13.14 9.90
N TYR A 292 16.34 13.28 8.59
CA TYR A 292 17.23 13.91 7.64
C TYR A 292 16.42 14.94 6.86
N ASP A 293 17.03 16.06 6.45
CA ASP A 293 16.31 17.10 5.73
C ASP A 293 17.29 17.99 4.95
N SER A 294 16.81 18.65 3.90
CA SER A 294 17.61 19.53 3.03
C SER A 294 18.04 20.83 3.70
N SER A 295 17.44 21.20 4.81
CA SER A 295 17.64 22.47 5.50
C SER A 295 18.41 22.33 6.83
N GLY A 296 18.69 21.10 7.23
CA GLY A 296 19.42 20.75 8.43
C GLY A 296 20.93 20.81 8.23
N GLY A 297 21.68 20.31 9.22
CA GLY A 297 23.14 20.25 9.17
C GLY A 297 23.84 21.61 9.33
N ALA A 298 25.18 21.57 9.30
CA ALA A 298 26.01 22.76 9.51
C ALA A 298 25.81 23.78 8.38
N GLY A 299 25.33 24.97 8.75
CA GLY A 299 25.06 26.05 7.79
C GLY A 299 23.82 25.84 6.91
N GLY A 300 22.91 24.95 7.30
CA GLY A 300 21.63 24.72 6.60
C GLY A 300 21.80 24.12 5.20
N LYS A 301 22.85 23.32 5.01
CA LYS A 301 23.21 22.72 3.71
C LYS A 301 22.69 21.30 3.53
N GLY A 302 21.74 20.90 4.35
CA GLY A 302 21.15 19.58 4.38
C GLY A 302 21.97 18.57 5.19
N ASN A 303 21.28 17.49 5.57
CA ASN A 303 21.87 16.30 6.12
C ASN A 303 21.25 15.09 5.40
N PRO A 304 21.94 14.43 4.45
CA PRO A 304 23.34 14.65 4.04
C PRO A 304 23.60 16.02 3.36
N GLN A 305 24.85 16.49 3.37
CA GLN A 305 25.17 17.79 2.78
C GLN A 305 24.97 17.79 1.25
N GLY A 306 24.24 18.78 0.73
CA GLY A 306 23.98 18.98 -0.70
C GLY A 306 22.94 18.02 -1.29
N SER A 307 22.24 17.25 -0.47
CA SER A 307 21.08 16.48 -0.91
C SER A 307 19.94 17.42 -1.28
N GLN A 308 19.16 17.02 -2.29
CA GLN A 308 17.98 17.75 -2.73
C GLN A 308 16.94 16.77 -3.26
N CYS A 309 15.66 17.11 -3.08
CA CYS A 309 14.60 16.43 -3.83
C CYS A 309 14.40 17.18 -5.15
N LEU A 310 14.63 16.50 -6.27
CA LEU A 310 14.59 17.14 -7.58
C LEU A 310 13.19 17.70 -7.88
N GLY A 311 13.12 18.99 -8.18
CA GLY A 311 11.87 19.71 -8.44
C GLY A 311 11.21 20.31 -7.20
N TYR A 312 11.80 20.16 -6.00
CA TYR A 312 11.32 20.72 -4.75
C TYR A 312 12.43 21.49 -4.02
N ASN A 313 12.07 22.53 -3.27
CA ASN A 313 13.05 23.32 -2.50
C ASN A 313 13.47 22.62 -1.20
N HIS A 314 12.59 21.79 -0.63
CA HIS A 314 12.81 21.15 0.65
C HIS A 314 12.46 19.66 0.60
N TYR A 315 13.09 18.88 1.47
CA TYR A 315 12.66 17.52 1.77
C TYR A 315 12.93 17.18 3.23
N ILE A 316 12.20 16.19 3.71
CA ILE A 316 12.41 15.52 4.98
C ILE A 316 12.37 14.02 4.74
N GLU A 317 13.31 13.31 5.33
CA GLU A 317 13.48 11.87 5.23
C GLU A 317 13.61 11.28 6.63
N ILE A 318 12.91 10.18 6.89
CA ILE A 318 13.09 9.36 8.09
C ILE A 318 13.64 8.02 7.63
N VAL A 319 14.77 7.62 8.19
CA VAL A 319 15.35 6.29 7.97
C VAL A 319 15.42 5.59 9.32
N GLU A 320 14.74 4.45 9.46
CA GLU A 320 14.66 3.62 10.66
C GLU A 320 15.10 2.19 10.35
N PRO A 321 16.42 1.92 10.39
CA PRO A 321 16.96 0.60 10.08
C PRO A 321 16.41 -0.53 10.97
N ALA A 322 16.29 -0.31 12.28
CA ALA A 322 15.74 -1.31 13.19
C ALA A 322 14.26 -1.63 12.90
N GLY A 323 13.52 -0.69 12.31
CA GLY A 323 12.12 -0.80 11.90
C GLY A 323 11.91 -1.19 10.43
N PRO A 324 12.92 -1.79 9.77
CA PRO A 324 13.18 -1.77 8.33
C PRO A 324 12.38 -0.75 7.49
N ARG A 325 12.39 0.54 7.86
CA ARG A 325 11.53 1.57 7.25
C ARG A 325 12.34 2.76 6.75
N ALA A 326 11.96 3.30 5.60
CA ALA A 326 12.39 4.62 5.16
C ALA A 326 11.21 5.39 4.55
N CYS A 327 11.17 6.70 4.77
CA CYS A 327 10.16 7.57 4.22
C CYS A 327 10.82 8.86 3.79
N ILE A 328 10.51 9.35 2.59
CA ILE A 328 10.93 10.67 2.12
C ILE A 328 9.72 11.45 1.65
N LYS A 329 9.62 12.71 2.07
CA LYS A 329 8.63 13.68 1.63
C LYS A 329 9.34 14.88 1.04
N CYS A 330 8.87 15.34 -0.11
CA CYS A 330 9.36 16.54 -0.77
C CYS A 330 8.31 17.64 -0.69
N CYS A 331 8.75 18.88 -0.51
CA CYS A 331 7.89 20.04 -0.39
C CYS A 331 8.56 21.31 -0.92
N ASP A 332 7.75 22.27 -1.36
CA ASP A 332 8.26 23.58 -1.78
C ASP A 332 8.33 24.59 -0.64
N ASP A 333 7.43 24.47 0.35
CA ASP A 333 7.44 25.28 1.57
C ASP A 333 7.98 24.45 2.75
N PRO A 334 8.97 24.94 3.52
CA PRO A 334 9.50 24.21 4.67
C PRO A 334 8.43 23.96 5.75
N ALA A 335 7.35 24.73 5.81
CA ALA A 335 6.22 24.49 6.72
C ALA A 335 5.49 23.17 6.40
N ASP A 336 5.55 22.71 5.14
CA ASP A 336 4.97 21.44 4.72
C ASP A 336 5.88 20.23 5.05
N CYS A 337 7.13 20.47 5.46
CA CYS A 337 8.09 19.47 5.91
C CYS A 337 8.57 19.72 7.35
N PRO A 338 7.69 19.63 8.36
CA PRO A 338 8.06 19.94 9.73
C PRO A 338 9.08 18.94 10.29
N THR A 339 10.24 19.44 10.68
CA THR A 339 11.38 18.64 11.18
C THR A 339 11.29 18.26 12.67
N ASN A 340 10.18 18.57 13.33
CA ASN A 340 10.03 18.48 14.79
C ASN A 340 8.86 17.59 15.24
N LYS A 341 8.19 16.88 14.33
CA LYS A 341 6.98 16.10 14.66
C LYS A 341 7.20 14.59 14.76
N GLY A 342 8.40 14.07 14.48
CA GLY A 342 8.68 12.62 14.55
C GLY A 342 7.76 11.75 13.69
N GLN A 343 7.01 12.35 12.77
CA GLN A 343 6.01 11.71 11.92
C GLN A 343 6.03 12.39 10.55
N LEU A 344 6.15 11.57 9.50
CA LEU A 344 5.98 11.94 8.10
C LEU A 344 4.58 11.59 7.60
#